data_AF-A0A925M5J4-F1
#
_entry.id   AF-A0A925M5J4-F1
#
_cell.length_a   1.000
_cell.length_b   1.000
_cell.length_c   1.000
_cell.angle_alpha   90.00
_cell.angle_beta   90.00
_cell.angle_gamma   90.00
#
_symmetry.space_group_name_H-M   'P 1'
#
loop_
_entity.id
_entity.type
_entity.pdbx_description
1 polymer ?
#
loop_
_entity_poly.entity_id
_entity_poly.type
_entity_poly.pdbx_seq_one_letter_code
_entity_poly.pdbx_strand_id
1 'polypeptide(L)'
;MKRVGMIGGGQLAWMMAGAAKKLGVELIVQTPSSDDPAVSIAAAVVLAAIDDATATAQLATQCDVITFENEFVNLEALALLEKQGVCFRPSLATLKPLLDKYHQRCYLRDLGLLTPQFLALEEDRQQELGVSTQKPGATQNPSFSFPVVLKTRRHGYDGQGTFIVKNAQELDSTLKQLRGCSLLLESFVPFERELAAIAARSVTGDIVVYPIVETQQEQQVCRRVFAPADVNAAIVADVEAIVHTLLNSLQVVGVFGIEFFLTADGRVLVNEIAPRTHNSGHFTLDACEASQFEQQLRTVCGLPLGSSAMQAAGAVMVNLLGYEDSQSDYQEKRQQLAAIPNAHLYWYGKAESRLGRKLGHVTVLLEEPQQGIEIANAIEAIWYDDRVDALAEDASALAK
;
A
#
# COMPACT_ATOMS: atom_id res chain seq x y z
N MET A 1 -0.03 4.99 -30.38
CA MET A 1 -0.63 4.71 -29.06
C MET A 1 0.43 4.00 -28.24
N LYS A 2 0.65 4.38 -26.98
CA LYS A 2 1.66 3.72 -26.13
C LYS A 2 1.02 2.53 -25.43
N ARG A 3 1.69 1.38 -25.46
CA ARG A 3 1.22 0.13 -24.84
C ARG A 3 1.99 -0.11 -23.55
N VAL A 4 1.26 -0.16 -22.44
CA VAL A 4 1.80 -0.38 -21.09
C VAL A 4 1.41 -1.78 -20.65
N GLY A 5 2.41 -2.62 -20.41
CA GLY A 5 2.23 -3.91 -19.76
C GLY A 5 2.03 -3.71 -18.26
N MET A 6 1.00 -4.30 -17.71
CA MET A 6 0.68 -4.27 -16.28
C MET A 6 0.77 -5.68 -15.71
N ILE A 7 1.72 -5.91 -14.82
CA ILE A 7 1.82 -7.17 -14.07
C ILE A 7 0.91 -7.08 -12.84
N GLY A 8 -0.15 -7.88 -12.84
CA GLY A 8 -1.23 -7.89 -11.86
C GLY A 8 -2.51 -7.22 -12.39
N GLY A 9 -3.65 -7.92 -12.29
CA GLY A 9 -4.95 -7.46 -12.79
C GLY A 9 -5.90 -6.94 -11.71
N GLY A 10 -5.40 -6.60 -10.52
CA GLY A 10 -6.21 -6.15 -9.40
C GLY A 10 -6.92 -4.81 -9.60
N GLN A 11 -7.56 -4.32 -8.53
CA GLN A 11 -8.29 -3.06 -8.58
C GLN A 11 -7.41 -1.83 -8.88
N LEU A 12 -6.13 -1.88 -8.51
CA LEU A 12 -5.21 -0.75 -8.73
C LEU A 12 -4.96 -0.54 -10.22
N ALA A 13 -4.78 -1.63 -10.98
CA ALA A 13 -4.72 -1.60 -12.42
C ALA A 13 -6.06 -1.18 -13.04
N TRP A 14 -7.18 -1.69 -12.52
CA TRP A 14 -8.53 -1.35 -12.99
C TRP A 14 -8.83 0.16 -12.88
N MET A 15 -8.40 0.81 -11.79
CA MET A 15 -8.59 2.25 -11.59
C MET A 15 -7.80 3.13 -12.58
N MET A 16 -6.91 2.55 -13.40
CA MET A 16 -6.23 3.27 -14.48
C MET A 16 -7.10 3.48 -15.73
N ALA A 17 -8.28 2.84 -15.83
CA ALA A 17 -9.13 2.86 -17.03
C ALA A 17 -9.42 4.27 -17.57
N GLY A 18 -9.90 5.16 -16.70
CA GLY A 18 -10.27 6.53 -17.09
C GLY A 18 -9.06 7.30 -17.61
N ALA A 19 -7.94 7.19 -16.91
CA ALA A 19 -6.67 7.80 -17.29
C ALA A 19 -6.10 7.23 -18.60
N ALA A 20 -6.15 5.91 -18.78
CA ALA A 20 -5.65 5.23 -19.97
C ALA A 20 -6.36 5.73 -21.22
N LYS A 21 -7.70 5.81 -21.16
CA LYS A 21 -8.51 6.38 -22.24
C LYS A 21 -8.17 7.85 -22.50
N LYS A 22 -8.08 8.69 -21.46
CA LYS A 22 -7.77 10.12 -21.56
C LYS A 22 -6.39 10.38 -22.20
N LEU A 23 -5.40 9.55 -21.88
CA LEU A 23 -4.01 9.69 -22.33
C LEU A 23 -3.70 8.96 -23.64
N GLY A 24 -4.65 8.18 -24.18
CA GLY A 24 -4.39 7.33 -25.36
C GLY A 24 -3.35 6.25 -25.08
N VAL A 25 -3.47 5.58 -23.93
CA VAL A 25 -2.62 4.46 -23.49
C VAL A 25 -3.45 3.18 -23.51
N GLU A 26 -2.88 2.11 -24.05
CA GLU A 26 -3.45 0.77 -23.99
C GLU A 26 -2.80 -0.02 -22.87
N LEU A 27 -3.61 -0.67 -22.03
CA LEU A 27 -3.14 -1.56 -20.97
C LEU A 27 -3.19 -3.01 -21.46
N ILE A 28 -2.06 -3.70 -21.37
CA ILE A 28 -1.98 -5.14 -21.58
C ILE A 28 -1.73 -5.78 -20.21
N VAL A 29 -2.60 -6.67 -19.77
CA VAL A 29 -2.60 -7.14 -18.37
C VAL A 29 -2.10 -8.57 -18.30
N GLN A 30 -1.11 -8.84 -17.46
CA GLN A 30 -0.77 -10.19 -17.03
C GLN A 30 -1.42 -10.47 -15.67
N THR A 31 -2.26 -11.50 -15.58
CA THR A 31 -3.01 -11.80 -14.35
C THR A 31 -3.46 -13.26 -14.30
N PRO A 32 -3.61 -13.88 -13.11
CA PRO A 32 -3.92 -15.30 -13.02
C PRO A 32 -5.38 -15.64 -13.34
N SER A 33 -6.32 -14.70 -13.20
CA SER A 33 -7.74 -14.96 -13.36
C SER A 33 -8.38 -14.08 -14.43
N SER A 34 -9.28 -14.66 -15.23
CA SER A 34 -10.15 -13.91 -16.15
C SER A 34 -11.13 -12.98 -15.42
N ASP A 35 -11.34 -13.22 -14.13
CA ASP A 35 -12.28 -12.47 -13.30
C ASP A 35 -11.59 -11.34 -12.52
N ASP A 36 -10.28 -11.16 -12.71
CA ASP A 36 -9.55 -10.05 -12.08
C ASP A 36 -10.05 -8.70 -12.63
N PRO A 37 -10.24 -7.67 -11.78
CA PRO A 37 -10.90 -6.42 -12.17
C PRO A 37 -10.39 -5.78 -13.47
N ALA A 38 -9.07 -5.73 -13.64
CA ALA A 38 -8.44 -5.05 -14.77
C ALA A 38 -8.61 -5.78 -16.11
N VAL A 39 -9.03 -7.05 -16.12
CA VAL A 39 -9.34 -7.78 -17.37
C VAL A 39 -10.43 -7.06 -18.15
N SER A 40 -11.41 -6.47 -17.47
CA SER A 40 -12.53 -5.75 -18.09
C SER A 40 -12.14 -4.50 -18.88
N ILE A 41 -10.94 -3.96 -18.66
CA ILE A 41 -10.45 -2.72 -19.28
C ILE A 41 -9.22 -2.93 -20.18
N ALA A 42 -8.66 -4.15 -20.19
CA ALA A 42 -7.42 -4.45 -20.87
C ALA A 42 -7.63 -4.55 -22.39
N ALA A 43 -6.68 -4.02 -23.16
CA ALA A 43 -6.67 -4.18 -24.62
C ALA A 43 -6.28 -5.61 -25.04
N ALA A 44 -5.43 -6.28 -24.24
CA ALA A 44 -5.18 -7.71 -24.31
C ALA A 44 -4.77 -8.26 -22.93
N VAL A 45 -4.88 -9.58 -22.76
CA VAL A 45 -4.62 -10.27 -21.49
C VAL A 45 -3.68 -11.44 -21.70
N VAL A 46 -2.70 -11.59 -20.81
CA VAL A 46 -1.83 -12.76 -20.67
C VAL A 46 -2.24 -13.47 -19.37
N LEU A 47 -2.96 -14.58 -19.47
CA LEU A 47 -3.41 -15.34 -18.30
C LEU A 47 -2.27 -16.18 -17.74
N ALA A 48 -1.69 -15.73 -16.63
CA ALA A 48 -0.59 -16.39 -15.93
C ALA A 48 -0.42 -15.84 -14.51
N ALA A 49 0.32 -16.57 -13.67
CA ALA A 49 0.71 -16.06 -12.35
C ALA A 49 1.52 -14.75 -12.47
N ILE A 50 1.44 -13.92 -11.44
CA ILE A 50 2.11 -12.60 -11.38
C ILE A 50 3.64 -12.74 -11.47
N ASP A 51 4.20 -13.83 -10.93
CA ASP A 51 5.63 -14.11 -10.88
C ASP A 51 6.15 -14.97 -12.05
N ASP A 52 5.29 -15.27 -13.03
CA ASP A 52 5.69 -16.01 -14.24
C ASP A 52 6.45 -15.11 -15.23
N ALA A 53 7.78 -15.27 -15.25
CA ALA A 53 8.64 -14.54 -16.17
C ALA A 53 8.51 -14.98 -17.64
N THR A 54 8.05 -16.21 -17.92
CA THR A 54 7.79 -16.66 -19.29
C THR A 54 6.58 -15.94 -19.86
N ALA A 55 5.52 -15.82 -19.07
CA ALA A 55 4.37 -14.99 -19.40
C ALA A 55 4.76 -13.51 -19.52
N THR A 56 5.65 -13.03 -18.65
CA THR A 56 6.16 -11.65 -18.74
C THR A 56 6.93 -11.41 -20.05
N ALA A 57 7.66 -12.42 -20.54
CA ALA A 57 8.31 -12.34 -21.85
C ALA A 57 7.27 -12.20 -22.98
N GLN A 58 6.15 -12.92 -22.91
CA GLN A 58 5.04 -12.77 -23.86
C GLN A 58 4.40 -11.39 -23.78
N LEU A 59 4.18 -10.87 -22.56
CA LEU A 59 3.69 -9.51 -22.31
C LEU A 59 4.62 -8.47 -22.95
N ALA A 60 5.93 -8.63 -22.77
CA ALA A 60 6.94 -7.72 -23.31
C ALA A 60 6.91 -7.60 -24.84
N THR A 61 6.52 -8.66 -25.56
CA THR A 61 6.39 -8.59 -27.04
C THR A 61 5.25 -7.67 -27.51
N GLN A 62 4.33 -7.31 -26.61
CA GLN A 62 3.12 -6.53 -26.92
C GLN A 62 3.18 -5.10 -26.37
N CYS A 63 4.20 -4.75 -25.59
CA CYS A 63 4.25 -3.51 -24.80
C CYS A 63 5.52 -2.71 -25.06
N ASP A 64 5.44 -1.40 -24.88
CA ASP A 64 6.59 -0.50 -24.96
C ASP A 64 7.31 -0.36 -23.60
N VAL A 65 6.57 -0.60 -22.50
CA VAL A 65 7.05 -0.52 -21.12
C VAL A 65 6.20 -1.41 -20.23
N ILE A 66 6.79 -1.99 -19.19
CA ILE A 66 6.10 -2.81 -18.18
C ILE A 66 6.16 -2.11 -16.82
N THR A 67 5.03 -2.10 -16.12
CA THR A 67 4.87 -1.62 -14.73
C THR A 67 4.15 -2.67 -13.89
N PHE A 68 4.11 -2.44 -12.58
CA PHE A 68 3.64 -3.39 -11.58
C PHE A 68 2.42 -2.88 -10.84
N GLU A 69 1.44 -3.75 -10.66
CA GLU A 69 0.26 -3.51 -9.82
C GLU A 69 0.54 -3.87 -8.36
N ASN A 70 1.44 -4.83 -8.12
CA ASN A 70 1.84 -5.30 -6.79
C ASN A 70 3.32 -5.75 -6.76
N GLU A 71 3.82 -6.02 -5.56
CA GLU A 71 5.20 -6.32 -5.24
C GLU A 71 5.58 -7.82 -5.34
N PHE A 72 4.66 -8.70 -5.72
CA PHE A 72 4.84 -10.16 -5.64
C PHE A 72 5.58 -10.79 -6.83
N VAL A 73 6.46 -10.03 -7.47
CA VAL A 73 7.20 -10.44 -8.67
C VAL A 73 8.51 -11.16 -8.36
N ASN A 74 8.94 -12.02 -9.28
CA ASN A 74 10.26 -12.66 -9.24
C ASN A 74 11.32 -11.79 -9.94
N LEU A 75 11.98 -10.90 -9.19
CA LEU A 75 12.99 -10.00 -9.74
C LEU A 75 14.18 -10.73 -10.41
N GLU A 76 14.58 -11.90 -9.91
CA GLU A 76 15.71 -12.64 -10.48
C GLU A 76 15.39 -13.15 -11.88
N ALA A 77 14.17 -13.68 -12.06
CA ALA A 77 13.70 -14.13 -13.36
C ALA A 77 13.49 -12.95 -14.32
N LEU A 78 12.93 -11.82 -13.84
CA LEU A 78 12.74 -10.61 -14.64
C LEU A 78 14.06 -9.94 -15.07
N ALA A 79 15.13 -10.07 -14.28
CA ALA A 79 16.44 -9.51 -14.62
C ALA A 79 17.03 -10.08 -15.92
N LEU A 80 16.61 -11.29 -16.32
CA LEU A 80 16.98 -11.86 -17.62
C LEU A 80 16.32 -11.10 -18.77
N LEU A 81 15.05 -10.70 -18.61
CA LEU A 81 14.30 -9.92 -19.59
C LEU A 81 14.82 -8.48 -19.68
N GLU A 82 15.19 -7.87 -18.54
CA GLU A 82 15.79 -6.54 -18.52
C GLU A 82 17.10 -6.51 -19.33
N LYS A 83 17.95 -7.55 -19.20
CA LYS A 83 19.17 -7.71 -20.02
C LYS A 83 18.88 -7.90 -21.51
N GLN A 84 17.70 -8.38 -21.88
CA GLN A 84 17.24 -8.51 -23.27
C GLN A 84 16.63 -7.22 -23.82
N GLY A 85 16.58 -6.15 -23.02
CA GLY A 85 16.09 -4.83 -23.43
C GLY A 85 14.64 -4.54 -23.05
N VAL A 86 13.99 -5.40 -22.26
CA VAL A 86 12.65 -5.10 -21.74
C VAL A 86 12.71 -3.91 -20.78
N CYS A 87 11.86 -2.91 -21.01
CA CYS A 87 11.81 -1.70 -20.21
C CYS A 87 10.84 -1.85 -19.03
N PHE A 88 11.37 -1.97 -17.81
CA PHE A 88 10.59 -1.95 -16.57
C PHE A 88 10.59 -0.55 -15.94
N ARG A 89 9.41 -0.09 -15.49
CA ARG A 89 9.23 1.14 -14.72
C ARG A 89 8.28 0.90 -13.54
N PRO A 90 8.74 1.06 -12.28
CA PRO A 90 10.12 1.34 -11.87
C PRO A 90 11.12 0.26 -12.32
N SER A 91 12.41 0.60 -12.34
CA SER A 91 13.45 -0.39 -12.67
C SER A 91 13.48 -1.52 -11.64
N LEU A 92 13.94 -2.71 -12.05
CA LEU A 92 14.04 -3.84 -11.11
C LEU A 92 15.03 -3.55 -9.97
N ALA A 93 16.09 -2.79 -10.26
CA ALA A 93 17.05 -2.31 -9.26
C ALA A 93 16.39 -1.41 -8.20
N THR A 94 15.46 -0.54 -8.62
CA THR A 94 14.67 0.31 -7.72
C THR A 94 13.74 -0.50 -6.83
N LEU A 95 13.14 -1.59 -7.33
CA LEU A 95 12.26 -2.46 -6.56
C LEU A 95 13.00 -3.31 -5.53
N LYS A 96 14.23 -3.75 -5.84
CA LYS A 96 15.00 -4.70 -5.05
C LYS A 96 15.08 -4.39 -3.54
N PRO A 97 15.41 -3.17 -3.09
CA PRO A 97 15.46 -2.87 -1.65
C PRO A 97 14.08 -2.83 -0.98
N LEU A 98 12.98 -2.82 -1.74
CA LEU A 98 11.63 -2.55 -1.23
C LEU A 98 10.79 -3.81 -1.05
N LEU A 99 11.08 -4.90 -1.76
CA LEU A 99 10.27 -6.13 -1.72
C LEU A 99 10.51 -7.01 -0.48
N ASP A 100 11.52 -6.69 0.32
CA ASP A 100 11.83 -7.33 1.60
C ASP A 100 11.87 -6.26 2.69
N LYS A 101 11.03 -6.41 3.72
CA LYS A 101 10.88 -5.42 4.78
C LYS A 101 12.18 -5.15 5.55
N TYR A 102 13.05 -6.15 5.73
CA TYR A 102 14.36 -5.95 6.38
C TYR A 102 15.31 -5.15 5.47
N HIS A 103 15.34 -5.46 4.17
CA HIS A 103 16.14 -4.68 3.22
C HIS A 103 15.63 -3.24 3.11
N GLN A 104 14.30 -3.04 3.15
CA GLN A 104 13.68 -1.72 3.13
C GLN A 104 14.11 -0.92 4.37
N ARG A 105 14.10 -1.54 5.56
CA ARG A 105 14.62 -0.94 6.79
C ARG A 105 16.10 -0.58 6.72
N CYS A 106 16.93 -1.49 6.20
CA CYS A 106 18.36 -1.21 6.00
C CYS A 106 18.56 0.00 5.07
N TYR A 107 17.85 0.03 3.95
CA TYR A 107 17.92 1.13 2.99
C TYR A 107 17.52 2.47 3.62
N LEU A 108 16.41 2.50 4.38
CA LEU A 108 15.95 3.69 5.10
C LEU A 108 16.98 4.19 6.12
N ARG A 109 17.55 3.27 6.91
CA ARG A 109 18.60 3.60 7.89
C ARG A 109 19.84 4.18 7.21
N ASP A 110 20.25 3.61 6.09
CA ASP A 110 21.45 4.04 5.36
C ASP A 110 21.26 5.45 4.74
N LEU A 111 20.00 5.87 4.52
CA LEU A 111 19.64 7.26 4.15
C LEU A 111 19.50 8.20 5.36
N GLY A 112 19.66 7.71 6.59
CA GLY A 112 19.47 8.48 7.81
C GLY A 112 18.00 8.81 8.12
N LEU A 113 17.05 8.11 7.49
CA LEU A 113 15.62 8.30 7.74
C LEU A 113 15.19 7.53 8.99
N LEU A 114 14.34 8.16 9.81
CA LEU A 114 13.87 7.54 11.04
C LEU A 114 12.94 6.36 10.73
N THR A 115 13.17 5.23 11.38
CA THR A 115 12.35 4.02 11.34
C THR A 115 12.21 3.45 12.75
N PRO A 116 11.27 2.53 13.00
CA PRO A 116 11.32 1.68 14.18
C PRO A 116 12.70 1.03 14.33
N GLN A 117 13.15 0.78 15.56
CA GLN A 117 14.31 -0.07 15.78
C GLN A 117 13.98 -1.47 15.26
N PHE A 118 14.92 -2.11 14.57
CA PHE A 118 14.63 -3.37 13.89
C PHE A 118 15.79 -4.37 13.95
N LEU A 119 15.46 -5.66 13.84
CA LEU A 119 16.40 -6.78 13.81
C LEU A 119 15.86 -7.88 12.89
N ALA A 120 16.72 -8.44 12.03
CA ALA A 120 16.37 -9.65 11.28
C ALA A 120 16.49 -10.89 12.19
N LEU A 121 15.46 -11.73 12.19
CA LEU A 121 15.49 -13.04 12.81
C LEU A 121 15.59 -14.10 11.71
N GLU A 122 16.79 -14.65 11.57
CA GLU A 122 17.05 -15.76 10.64
C GLU A 122 16.71 -17.10 11.32
N GLU A 123 16.37 -18.11 10.52
CA GLU A 123 15.93 -19.45 10.97
C GLU A 123 16.84 -20.05 12.06
N ASP A 124 18.15 -19.89 11.91
CA ASP A 124 19.16 -20.53 12.74
C ASP A 124 19.45 -19.78 14.06
N ARG A 125 18.99 -18.51 14.16
CA ARG A 125 19.30 -17.59 15.28
C ARG A 125 18.12 -17.28 16.19
N GLN A 126 17.01 -17.99 16.05
CA GLN A 126 15.83 -17.84 16.93
C GLN A 126 16.14 -18.14 18.41
N GLN A 127 17.21 -18.90 18.72
CA GLN A 127 17.65 -19.21 20.08
C GLN A 127 18.52 -18.12 20.73
N GLU A 128 19.03 -17.14 19.97
CA GLU A 128 19.93 -16.07 20.47
C GLU A 128 19.21 -14.75 20.76
N LEU A 129 17.88 -14.78 20.80
CA LEU A 129 17.06 -13.67 21.27
C LEU A 129 17.34 -13.41 22.76
N GLY A 130 18.39 -12.64 23.02
CA GLY A 130 18.59 -11.91 24.26
C GLY A 130 17.54 -10.80 24.36
N VAL A 131 16.26 -11.16 24.41
CA VAL A 131 15.21 -10.25 24.90
C VAL A 131 15.45 -10.16 26.40
N SER A 132 16.34 -9.26 26.75
CA SER A 132 16.91 -9.18 28.09
C SER A 132 15.86 -8.66 29.06
N THR A 133 15.33 -9.56 29.91
CA THR A 133 15.13 -9.20 31.31
C THR A 133 16.52 -9.09 31.96
N GLN A 134 17.19 -7.96 31.71
CA GLN A 134 18.50 -7.56 32.25
C GLN A 134 19.54 -8.68 32.48
N LYS A 135 20.49 -8.83 31.55
CA LYS A 135 21.85 -9.29 31.87
C LYS A 135 22.89 -8.44 31.11
N PRO A 136 23.81 -7.77 31.81
CA PRO A 136 24.87 -7.00 31.18
C PRO A 136 25.96 -7.94 30.65
N GLY A 137 26.31 -7.83 29.36
CA GLY A 137 27.60 -8.37 28.87
C GLY A 137 27.64 -9.13 27.54
N ALA A 138 26.61 -9.12 26.70
CA ALA A 138 26.71 -9.67 25.34
C ALA A 138 26.45 -8.59 24.28
N THR A 139 27.27 -8.64 23.22
CA THR A 139 27.31 -7.88 21.95
C THR A 139 26.09 -7.01 21.59
N GLN A 140 26.37 -5.85 20.96
CA GLN A 140 25.51 -4.72 20.51
C GLN A 140 24.16 -5.04 19.81
N ASN A 141 23.37 -5.98 20.32
CA ASN A 141 22.03 -6.22 19.84
C ASN A 141 21.12 -5.15 20.43
N PRO A 142 20.24 -4.55 19.62
CA PRO A 142 19.22 -3.63 20.12
C PRO A 142 18.39 -4.30 21.23
N SER A 143 18.28 -3.63 22.37
CA SER A 143 17.40 -4.08 23.45
C SER A 143 15.97 -3.67 23.13
N PHE A 144 15.08 -4.64 22.92
CA PHE A 144 13.66 -4.41 22.70
C PHE A 144 12.88 -4.49 24.01
N SER A 145 11.97 -3.53 24.23
CA SER A 145 10.93 -3.61 25.25
C SER A 145 9.61 -4.02 24.60
N PHE A 146 8.80 -4.81 25.31
CA PHE A 146 7.46 -5.13 24.87
C PHE A 146 6.51 -3.93 25.02
N PRO A 147 5.47 -3.81 24.15
CA PRO A 147 5.20 -4.68 23.01
C PRO A 147 6.23 -4.53 21.88
N VAL A 148 6.38 -5.59 21.09
CA VAL A 148 7.20 -5.61 19.86
C VAL A 148 6.32 -5.99 18.67
N VAL A 149 6.78 -5.71 17.46
CA VAL A 149 6.08 -6.07 16.24
C VAL A 149 6.93 -7.07 15.46
N LEU A 150 6.36 -8.25 15.17
CA LEU A 150 6.99 -9.28 14.36
C LEU A 150 6.35 -9.28 12.97
N LYS A 151 7.17 -9.18 11.92
CA LYS A 151 6.71 -9.12 10.52
C LYS A 151 7.37 -10.22 9.70
N THR A 152 6.60 -10.91 8.87
CA THR A 152 7.16 -11.67 7.74
C THR A 152 7.87 -10.70 6.80
N ARG A 153 9.07 -11.07 6.32
CA ARG A 153 9.88 -10.17 5.51
C ARG A 153 9.33 -9.92 4.11
N ARG A 154 8.57 -10.86 3.56
CA ARG A 154 7.99 -10.79 2.22
C ARG A 154 6.54 -11.26 2.25
N HIS A 155 5.77 -10.84 1.24
CA HIS A 155 4.39 -11.26 1.01
C HIS A 155 3.35 -10.89 2.07
N GLY A 156 3.73 -10.15 3.13
CA GLY A 156 2.78 -9.55 4.06
C GLY A 156 2.10 -8.30 3.47
N TYR A 157 0.78 -8.21 3.61
CA TYR A 157 -0.06 -7.09 3.16
C TYR A 157 -1.33 -7.00 4.03
N ASP A 158 -1.91 -5.80 4.19
CA ASP A 158 -3.15 -5.59 4.95
C ASP A 158 -3.16 -6.30 6.32
N GLY A 159 -2.07 -6.13 7.09
CA GLY A 159 -1.88 -6.76 8.40
C GLY A 159 -1.46 -8.23 8.37
N GLN A 160 -1.64 -8.94 7.26
CA GLN A 160 -1.20 -10.34 7.14
C GLN A 160 0.31 -10.44 7.29
N GLY A 161 0.73 -11.39 8.13
CA GLY A 161 2.13 -11.58 8.46
C GLY A 161 2.71 -10.48 9.36
N THR A 162 1.86 -9.67 10.02
CA THR A 162 2.26 -8.72 11.09
C THR A 162 1.60 -9.13 12.42
N PHE A 163 2.41 -9.21 13.47
CA PHE A 163 1.99 -9.68 14.79
C PHE A 163 2.46 -8.71 15.87
N ILE A 164 1.54 -8.11 16.61
CA ILE A 164 1.86 -7.31 17.80
C ILE A 164 1.99 -8.26 18.99
N VAL A 165 3.21 -8.38 19.50
CA VAL A 165 3.57 -9.33 20.55
C VAL A 165 3.75 -8.58 21.86
N LYS A 166 2.95 -8.88 22.89
CA LYS A 166 2.86 -8.09 24.12
C LYS A 166 3.84 -8.51 25.21
N ASN A 167 4.41 -9.70 25.12
CA ASN A 167 5.31 -10.25 26.13
C ASN A 167 6.16 -11.41 25.57
N ALA A 168 7.12 -11.88 26.36
CA ALA A 168 8.06 -12.91 25.96
C ALA A 168 7.41 -14.27 25.68
N GLN A 169 6.33 -14.62 26.38
CA GLN A 169 5.61 -15.88 26.18
C GLN A 169 4.90 -15.88 24.82
N GLU A 170 4.22 -14.79 24.48
CA GLU A 170 3.62 -14.60 23.17
C GLU A 170 4.67 -14.64 22.06
N LEU A 171 5.85 -14.03 22.29
CA LEU A 171 6.95 -14.06 21.32
C LEU A 171 7.39 -15.50 21.01
N ASP A 172 7.65 -16.31 22.03
CA ASP A 172 8.05 -17.71 21.86
C ASP A 172 6.97 -18.52 21.13
N SER A 173 5.69 -18.32 21.48
CA SER A 173 4.59 -18.99 20.78
C SER A 173 4.46 -18.58 19.31
N THR A 174 4.61 -17.29 19.00
CA THR A 174 4.51 -16.75 17.65
C THR A 174 5.69 -17.22 16.79
N LEU A 175 6.91 -17.24 17.34
CA LEU A 175 8.09 -17.76 16.64
C LEU A 175 7.96 -19.26 16.33
N LYS A 176 7.35 -20.05 17.23
CA LYS A 176 7.05 -21.46 16.97
C LYS A 176 6.06 -21.64 15.82
N GLN A 177 5.04 -20.79 15.75
CA GLN A 177 4.06 -20.80 14.65
C GLN A 177 4.70 -20.40 13.31
N LEU A 178 5.62 -19.44 13.33
CA LEU A 178 6.30 -18.90 12.16
C LEU A 178 7.64 -19.58 11.85
N ARG A 179 7.83 -20.83 12.30
CA ARG A 179 9.04 -21.61 11.97
C ARG A 179 9.20 -21.74 10.45
N GLY A 180 10.42 -21.53 9.96
CA GLY A 180 10.72 -21.55 8.53
C GLY A 180 10.39 -20.26 7.79
N CYS A 181 9.95 -19.21 8.48
CA CYS A 181 9.77 -17.89 7.89
C CYS A 181 10.96 -16.98 8.23
N SER A 182 11.41 -16.19 7.27
CA SER A 182 12.32 -15.07 7.54
C SER A 182 11.53 -13.91 8.14
N LEU A 183 11.94 -13.47 9.34
CA LEU A 183 11.17 -12.51 10.13
C LEU A 183 11.97 -11.23 10.42
N LEU A 184 11.23 -10.15 10.61
CA LEU A 184 11.69 -8.85 11.04
C LEU A 184 11.04 -8.54 12.39
N LEU A 185 11.87 -8.34 13.41
CA LEU A 185 11.43 -7.85 14.71
C LEU A 185 11.60 -6.34 14.76
N GLU A 186 10.58 -5.62 15.17
CA GLU A 186 10.58 -4.16 15.31
C GLU A 186 10.14 -3.73 16.71
N SER A 187 10.65 -2.60 17.17
CA SER A 187 10.07 -1.90 18.32
C SER A 187 8.67 -1.43 17.99
N PHE A 188 7.72 -1.61 18.90
CA PHE A 188 6.42 -0.96 18.76
C PHE A 188 6.59 0.57 18.88
N VAL A 189 6.05 1.31 17.92
CA VAL A 189 6.10 2.78 17.91
C VAL A 189 4.83 3.32 18.57
N PRO A 190 4.91 4.06 19.69
CA PRO A 190 3.75 4.73 20.27
C PRO A 190 3.46 6.01 19.48
N PHE A 191 2.75 5.86 18.37
CA PHE A 191 2.36 6.97 17.49
C PHE A 191 1.02 7.58 17.93
N GLU A 192 0.80 8.85 17.60
CA GLU A 192 -0.49 9.54 17.72
C GLU A 192 -1.32 9.45 16.44
N ARG A 193 -0.65 9.47 15.27
CA ARG A 193 -1.29 9.39 13.96
C ARG A 193 -0.48 8.54 12.99
N GLU A 194 -1.18 7.84 12.11
CA GLU A 194 -0.60 7.28 10.90
C GLU A 194 -0.80 8.28 9.75
N LEU A 195 0.29 8.60 9.04
CA LEU A 195 0.25 9.47 7.87
C LEU A 195 0.63 8.67 6.62
N ALA A 196 0.20 9.14 5.46
CA ALA A 196 0.74 8.65 4.20
C ALA A 196 0.98 9.79 3.21
N ALA A 197 2.00 9.61 2.38
CA ALA A 197 2.27 10.44 1.22
C ALA A 197 2.14 9.60 -0.04
N ILE A 198 1.45 10.13 -1.04
CA ILE A 198 1.53 9.63 -2.41
C ILE A 198 2.45 10.57 -3.16
N ALA A 199 3.43 10.02 -3.86
CA ALA A 199 4.35 10.83 -4.63
C ALA A 199 4.71 10.14 -5.94
N ALA A 200 5.06 10.94 -6.93
CA ALA A 200 5.45 10.47 -8.24
C ALA A 200 6.76 11.10 -8.65
N ARG A 201 7.61 10.33 -9.34
CA ARG A 201 8.81 10.83 -9.99
C ARG A 201 8.83 10.48 -11.46
N SER A 202 9.12 11.46 -12.31
CA SER A 202 9.18 11.31 -13.76
C SER A 202 10.50 10.70 -14.22
N VAL A 203 10.57 10.34 -15.51
CA VAL A 203 11.83 9.94 -16.17
C VAL A 203 12.88 11.06 -16.21
N THR A 204 12.45 12.32 -16.15
CA THR A 204 13.32 13.51 -16.09
C THR A 204 13.73 13.86 -14.67
N GLY A 205 13.16 13.20 -13.66
CA GLY A 205 13.45 13.40 -12.25
C GLY A 205 12.57 14.45 -11.55
N ASP A 206 11.58 15.00 -12.24
CA ASP A 206 10.58 15.87 -11.63
C ASP A 206 9.78 15.07 -10.59
N ILE A 207 9.51 15.69 -9.44
CA ILE A 207 8.77 15.08 -8.34
C ILE A 207 7.48 15.87 -8.12
N VAL A 208 6.39 15.15 -7.93
CA VAL A 208 5.11 15.69 -7.47
C VAL A 208 4.69 14.91 -6.24
N VAL A 209 4.28 15.64 -5.19
CA VAL A 209 3.76 15.08 -3.94
C VAL A 209 2.29 15.48 -3.82
N TYR A 210 1.44 14.51 -3.49
CA TYR A 210 0.03 14.76 -3.16
C TYR A 210 -0.09 15.29 -1.74
N PRO A 211 -1.23 15.91 -1.38
CA PRO A 211 -1.50 16.27 0.01
C PRO A 211 -1.23 15.09 0.95
N ILE A 212 -0.54 15.36 2.05
CA ILE A 212 -0.31 14.35 3.09
C ILE A 212 -1.65 13.98 3.69
N VAL A 213 -1.90 12.69 3.86
CA VAL A 213 -3.17 12.17 4.39
C VAL A 213 -2.98 11.54 5.74
N GLU A 214 -4.00 11.60 6.58
CA GLU A 214 -4.10 10.75 7.77
C GLU A 214 -4.77 9.43 7.36
N THR A 215 -4.20 8.32 7.78
CA THR A 215 -4.80 6.99 7.61
C THR A 215 -5.26 6.47 8.96
N GLN A 216 -6.40 5.79 8.98
CA GLN A 216 -6.88 5.08 10.16
C GLN A 216 -7.15 3.61 9.81
N GLN A 217 -6.51 2.75 10.58
CA GLN A 217 -6.43 1.32 10.36
C GLN A 217 -7.35 0.65 11.37
N GLU A 218 -8.10 -0.34 10.93
CA GLU A 218 -8.86 -1.22 11.81
C GLU A 218 -8.42 -2.65 11.57
N GLN A 219 -8.06 -3.37 12.63
CA GLN A 219 -7.47 -4.71 12.54
C GLN A 219 -6.28 -4.78 11.56
N GLN A 220 -5.44 -3.73 11.54
CA GLN A 220 -4.26 -3.59 10.67
C GLN A 220 -4.58 -3.45 9.16
N VAL A 221 -5.84 -3.16 8.81
CA VAL A 221 -6.25 -2.83 7.43
C VAL A 221 -6.69 -1.37 7.39
N CYS A 222 -6.19 -0.61 6.42
CA CYS A 222 -6.60 0.78 6.23
C CYS A 222 -8.12 0.87 5.97
N ARG A 223 -8.83 1.46 6.93
CA ARG A 223 -10.29 1.64 6.91
C ARG A 223 -10.64 3.02 6.35
N ARG A 224 -9.98 4.08 6.84
CA ARG A 224 -10.29 5.47 6.52
C ARG A 224 -9.04 6.23 6.09
N VAL A 225 -9.24 7.22 5.25
CA VAL A 225 -8.21 8.17 4.80
C VAL A 225 -8.81 9.57 4.80
N PHE A 226 -8.13 10.52 5.43
CA PHE A 226 -8.52 11.93 5.48
C PHE A 226 -7.49 12.78 4.75
N ALA A 227 -7.95 13.57 3.79
CA ALA A 227 -7.11 14.43 2.96
C ALA A 227 -7.60 15.89 3.02
N PRO A 228 -6.74 16.87 3.33
CA PRO A 228 -5.40 16.70 3.89
C PRO A 228 -5.44 16.20 5.35
N ALA A 229 -4.32 15.69 5.85
CA ALA A 229 -4.12 15.41 7.27
C ALA A 229 -4.19 16.70 8.10
N ASP A 230 -4.80 16.64 9.28
CA ASP A 230 -4.88 17.76 10.22
C ASP A 230 -3.59 17.94 11.02
N VAL A 231 -2.46 18.16 10.33
CA VAL A 231 -1.13 18.36 10.94
C VAL A 231 -0.59 19.74 10.61
N ASN A 232 0.32 20.25 11.44
CA ASN A 232 0.92 21.54 11.20
C ASN A 232 1.84 21.51 9.95
N ALA A 233 2.12 22.70 9.40
CA ALA A 233 2.93 22.84 8.19
C ALA A 233 4.37 22.33 8.32
N ALA A 234 4.94 22.29 9.53
CA ALA A 234 6.29 21.75 9.74
C ALA A 234 6.32 20.24 9.55
N ILE A 235 5.31 19.51 10.06
CA ILE A 235 5.18 18.06 9.82
C ILE A 235 4.98 17.76 8.33
N VAL A 236 4.19 18.57 7.62
CA VAL A 236 4.03 18.44 6.16
C VAL A 236 5.38 18.58 5.46
N ALA A 237 6.13 19.65 5.78
CA ALA A 237 7.46 19.88 5.19
C ALA A 237 8.46 18.76 5.51
N ASP A 238 8.43 18.20 6.72
CA ASP A 238 9.28 17.07 7.12
C ASP A 238 8.94 15.80 6.30
N VAL A 239 7.65 15.50 6.14
CA VAL A 239 7.19 14.37 5.31
C VAL A 239 7.61 14.58 3.85
N GLU A 240 7.42 15.77 3.28
CA GLU A 240 7.84 16.09 1.92
C GLU A 240 9.36 15.95 1.73
N ALA A 241 10.15 16.42 2.70
CA ALA A 241 11.61 16.28 2.65
C ALA A 241 12.06 14.80 2.66
N ILE A 242 11.40 13.94 3.46
CA ILE A 242 11.63 12.49 3.45
C ILE A 242 11.28 11.91 2.08
N VAL A 243 10.12 12.26 1.53
CA VAL A 243 9.66 11.82 0.20
C VAL A 243 10.67 12.20 -0.88
N HIS A 244 11.12 13.45 -0.92
CA HIS A 244 12.10 13.93 -1.89
C HIS A 244 13.44 13.20 -1.76
N THR A 245 13.90 12.94 -0.53
CA THR A 245 15.13 12.18 -0.28
C THR A 245 15.01 10.76 -0.82
N LEU A 246 13.90 10.07 -0.53
CA LEU A 246 13.63 8.71 -0.98
C LEU A 246 13.56 8.60 -2.50
N LEU A 247 12.71 9.41 -3.14
CA LEU A 247 12.45 9.33 -4.58
C LEU A 247 13.71 9.65 -5.40
N ASN A 248 14.53 10.60 -4.94
CA ASN A 248 15.80 10.92 -5.59
C ASN A 248 16.85 9.83 -5.38
N SER A 249 16.97 9.28 -4.16
CA SER A 249 17.94 8.21 -3.87
C SER A 249 17.63 6.93 -4.65
N LEU A 250 16.34 6.56 -4.75
CA LEU A 250 15.88 5.41 -5.53
C LEU A 250 15.94 5.64 -7.05
N GLN A 251 16.10 6.89 -7.49
CA GLN A 251 15.94 7.36 -8.87
C GLN A 251 14.67 6.80 -9.53
N VAL A 252 13.58 6.79 -8.77
CA VAL A 252 12.40 6.06 -9.19
C VAL A 252 11.71 6.72 -10.39
N VAL A 253 11.04 5.89 -11.20
CA VAL A 253 10.07 6.31 -12.21
C VAL A 253 8.76 5.59 -11.92
N GLY A 254 7.73 6.34 -11.53
CA GLY A 254 6.48 5.77 -11.05
C GLY A 254 5.89 6.57 -9.89
N VAL A 255 4.80 6.02 -9.35
CA VAL A 255 4.09 6.45 -8.15
C VAL A 255 4.41 5.53 -6.99
N PHE A 256 4.62 6.12 -5.82
CA PHE A 256 4.96 5.45 -4.58
C PHE A 256 4.00 5.88 -3.48
N GLY A 257 3.52 4.91 -2.69
CA GLY A 257 2.90 5.15 -1.39
C GLY A 257 3.95 5.03 -0.30
N ILE A 258 4.01 6.01 0.60
CA ILE A 258 4.94 6.01 1.73
C ILE A 258 4.11 6.24 2.98
N GLU A 259 4.20 5.31 3.92
CA GLU A 259 3.48 5.36 5.20
C GLU A 259 4.41 5.82 6.32
N PHE A 260 3.85 6.55 7.28
CA PHE A 260 4.58 7.12 8.39
C PHE A 260 3.83 6.97 9.70
N PHE A 261 4.61 6.93 10.78
CA PHE A 261 4.13 7.14 12.14
C PHE A 261 4.52 8.53 12.60
N LEU A 262 3.55 9.32 13.07
CA LEU A 262 3.77 10.58 13.77
C LEU A 262 3.65 10.34 15.28
N THR A 263 4.72 10.56 16.02
CA THR A 263 4.75 10.40 17.49
C THR A 263 4.35 11.67 18.22
N ALA A 264 3.98 11.54 19.50
CA ALA A 264 3.57 12.67 20.36
C ALA A 264 4.62 13.77 20.54
N ASP A 265 5.90 13.43 20.36
CA ASP A 265 7.02 14.39 20.37
C ASP A 265 7.31 14.99 18.98
N GLY A 266 6.43 14.77 18.00
CA GLY A 266 6.50 15.36 16.66
C GLY A 266 7.48 14.69 15.71
N ARG A 267 8.00 13.49 16.02
CA ARG A 267 8.89 12.77 15.10
C ARG A 267 8.09 12.00 14.05
N VAL A 268 8.57 12.04 12.82
CA VAL A 268 8.02 11.29 11.68
C VAL A 268 8.93 10.10 11.39
N LEU A 269 8.42 8.89 11.54
CA LEU A 269 9.12 7.64 11.24
C LEU A 269 8.51 7.00 10.00
N VAL A 270 9.32 6.58 9.02
CA VAL A 270 8.84 5.82 7.87
C VAL A 270 8.43 4.43 8.33
N ASN A 271 7.16 4.06 8.13
CA ASN A 271 6.64 2.73 8.42
C ASN A 271 6.92 1.77 7.25
N GLU A 272 6.46 2.10 6.04
CA GLU A 272 6.56 1.24 4.86
C GLU A 272 6.55 2.05 3.57
N ILE A 273 7.18 1.51 2.52
CA ILE A 273 7.17 2.04 1.16
C ILE A 273 6.57 1.00 0.23
N ALA A 274 5.52 1.39 -0.51
CA ALA A 274 4.90 0.62 -1.58
C ALA A 274 5.28 1.24 -2.94
N PRO A 275 6.06 0.55 -3.79
CA PRO A 275 6.54 1.08 -5.08
C PRO A 275 5.49 1.06 -6.20
N ARG A 276 4.28 1.50 -5.88
CA ARG A 276 3.10 1.49 -6.76
C ARG A 276 2.07 2.52 -6.30
N THR A 277 1.00 2.65 -7.06
CA THR A 277 -0.24 3.28 -6.58
C THR A 277 -0.72 2.59 -5.30
N HIS A 278 -1.23 3.39 -4.36
CA HIS A 278 -1.50 2.95 -3.01
C HIS A 278 -2.95 3.22 -2.58
N ASN A 279 -3.44 2.43 -1.63
CA ASN A 279 -4.80 2.52 -1.10
C ASN A 279 -5.11 3.91 -0.54
N SER A 280 -4.15 4.48 0.20
CA SER A 280 -4.27 5.83 0.77
C SER A 280 -4.32 6.96 -0.27
N GLY A 281 -4.12 6.65 -1.55
CA GLY A 281 -4.22 7.61 -2.64
C GLY A 281 -5.51 7.54 -3.45
N HIS A 282 -6.48 6.66 -3.13
CA HIS A 282 -7.65 6.51 -4.01
C HIS A 282 -8.50 7.79 -4.07
N PHE A 283 -8.54 8.57 -2.98
CA PHE A 283 -9.19 9.89 -2.94
C PHE A 283 -8.75 10.82 -4.09
N THR A 284 -7.53 10.66 -4.62
CA THR A 284 -7.01 11.47 -5.72
C THR A 284 -7.78 11.29 -7.04
N LEU A 285 -8.61 10.25 -7.16
CA LEU A 285 -9.50 10.06 -8.30
C LEU A 285 -10.52 11.19 -8.46
N ASP A 286 -11.04 11.69 -7.33
CA ASP A 286 -12.11 12.69 -7.31
C ASP A 286 -11.65 14.03 -6.72
N ALA A 287 -10.68 14.01 -5.80
CA ALA A 287 -10.29 15.18 -5.03
C ALA A 287 -9.10 15.94 -5.62
N CYS A 288 -8.40 15.41 -6.62
CA CYS A 288 -7.19 16.00 -7.20
C CYS A 288 -7.28 16.16 -8.72
N GLU A 289 -6.58 17.16 -9.27
CA GLU A 289 -6.59 17.45 -10.72
C GLU A 289 -6.10 16.27 -11.59
N ALA A 290 -5.03 15.60 -11.15
CA ALA A 290 -4.61 14.32 -11.69
C ALA A 290 -4.65 13.28 -10.56
N SER A 291 -5.20 12.10 -10.84
CA SER A 291 -5.16 11.01 -9.89
C SER A 291 -3.79 10.33 -9.87
N GLN A 292 -3.49 9.61 -8.78
CA GLN A 292 -2.29 8.77 -8.71
C GLN A 292 -2.22 7.76 -9.87
N PHE A 293 -3.37 7.30 -10.38
CA PHE A 293 -3.45 6.35 -11.48
C PHE A 293 -3.09 7.01 -12.82
N GLU A 294 -3.59 8.23 -13.05
CA GLU A 294 -3.19 9.05 -14.19
C GLU A 294 -1.70 9.41 -14.13
N GLN A 295 -1.22 9.70 -12.92
CA GLN A 295 0.18 10.01 -12.66
C GLN A 295 1.09 8.79 -12.90
N GLN A 296 0.68 7.58 -12.51
CA GLN A 296 1.39 6.35 -12.82
C GLN A 296 1.53 6.20 -14.34
N LEU A 297 0.44 6.33 -15.10
CA LEU A 297 0.51 6.23 -16.57
C LEU A 297 1.41 7.30 -17.19
N ARG A 298 1.36 8.55 -16.70
CA ARG A 298 2.25 9.61 -17.18
C ARG A 298 3.72 9.27 -16.96
N THR A 299 4.10 8.92 -15.72
CA THR A 299 5.49 8.62 -15.36
C THR A 299 6.03 7.44 -16.17
N VAL A 300 5.31 6.32 -16.23
CA VAL A 300 5.75 5.13 -17.00
C VAL A 300 5.75 5.39 -18.49
N CYS A 301 4.88 6.27 -18.99
CA CYS A 301 4.89 6.68 -20.40
C CYS A 301 5.96 7.74 -20.72
N GLY A 302 6.55 8.41 -19.72
CA GLY A 302 7.44 9.55 -19.92
C GLY A 302 6.72 10.82 -20.39
N LEU A 303 5.45 10.97 -20.02
CA LEU A 303 4.66 12.17 -20.27
C LEU A 303 4.91 13.21 -19.15
N PRO A 304 4.64 14.51 -19.40
CA PRO A 304 4.66 15.52 -18.36
C PRO A 304 3.75 15.15 -17.18
N LEU A 305 4.21 15.44 -15.97
CA LEU A 305 3.45 15.19 -14.75
C LEU A 305 2.18 16.03 -14.70
N GLY A 306 1.11 15.47 -14.13
CA GLY A 306 -0.09 16.21 -13.80
C GLY A 306 0.07 16.97 -12.48
N SER A 307 -0.84 17.93 -12.25
CA SER A 307 -0.95 18.62 -10.97
C SER A 307 -1.52 17.69 -9.90
N SER A 308 -0.93 17.69 -8.70
CA SER A 308 -1.47 17.00 -7.53
C SER A 308 -2.40 17.87 -6.68
N ALA A 309 -2.70 19.09 -7.14
CA ALA A 309 -3.51 20.04 -6.40
C ALA A 309 -4.90 19.48 -6.09
N MET A 310 -5.38 19.72 -4.87
CA MET A 310 -6.75 19.40 -4.51
C MET A 310 -7.74 20.34 -5.20
N GLN A 311 -8.87 19.78 -5.62
CA GLN A 311 -9.99 20.50 -6.21
C GLN A 311 -11.15 20.70 -5.22
N ALA A 312 -11.05 20.09 -4.04
CA ALA A 312 -11.97 20.24 -2.92
C ALA A 312 -11.23 20.74 -1.67
N ALA A 313 -11.96 21.29 -0.69
CA ALA A 313 -11.36 21.75 0.57
C ALA A 313 -10.83 20.57 1.41
N GLY A 314 -11.52 19.43 1.35
CA GLY A 314 -11.08 18.17 1.92
C GLY A 314 -11.72 16.98 1.21
N ALA A 315 -11.27 15.78 1.56
CA ALA A 315 -11.88 14.53 1.15
C ALA A 315 -11.74 13.49 2.25
N VAL A 316 -12.76 12.63 2.38
CA VAL A 316 -12.69 11.43 3.19
C VAL A 316 -12.91 10.22 2.31
N MET A 317 -12.06 9.21 2.46
CA MET A 317 -12.18 7.94 1.74
C MET A 317 -12.33 6.81 2.74
N VAL A 318 -13.35 5.98 2.55
CA VAL A 318 -13.60 4.79 3.38
C VAL A 318 -13.54 3.55 2.49
N ASN A 319 -12.74 2.56 2.90
CA ASN A 319 -12.69 1.27 2.23
C ASN A 319 -13.93 0.45 2.55
N LEU A 320 -14.47 -0.20 1.52
CA LEU A 320 -15.57 -1.16 1.65
C LEU A 320 -14.98 -2.56 1.69
N LEU A 321 -14.69 -3.05 2.89
CA LEU A 321 -14.14 -4.38 3.11
C LEU A 321 -15.25 -5.43 3.18
N GLY A 322 -14.99 -6.61 2.64
CA GLY A 322 -15.79 -7.80 2.92
C GLY A 322 -15.68 -8.17 4.40
N TYR A 323 -16.82 -8.54 4.98
CA TYR A 323 -16.96 -8.83 6.41
C TYR A 323 -17.66 -10.18 6.66
N GLU A 324 -17.99 -10.90 5.59
CA GLU A 324 -18.64 -12.20 5.58
C GLU A 324 -18.29 -12.94 4.28
N ASP A 325 -18.47 -14.26 4.27
CA ASP A 325 -18.38 -15.07 3.06
C ASP A 325 -19.72 -14.99 2.32
N SER A 326 -19.72 -14.29 1.18
CA SER A 326 -20.94 -14.01 0.41
C SER A 326 -20.60 -13.74 -1.05
N GLN A 327 -21.56 -13.99 -1.94
CA GLN A 327 -21.49 -13.63 -3.37
C GLN A 327 -22.40 -12.42 -3.68
N SER A 328 -22.88 -11.73 -2.64
CA SER A 328 -23.70 -10.53 -2.77
C SER A 328 -22.89 -9.38 -3.38
N ASP A 329 -23.53 -8.63 -4.27
CA ASP A 329 -22.98 -7.39 -4.83
C ASP A 329 -23.30 -6.15 -3.97
N TYR A 330 -24.00 -6.36 -2.84
CA TYR A 330 -24.43 -5.34 -1.88
C TYR A 330 -25.18 -4.16 -2.51
N GLN A 331 -26.04 -4.44 -3.51
CA GLN A 331 -26.73 -3.40 -4.27
C GLN A 331 -27.40 -2.32 -3.42
N GLU A 332 -28.16 -2.68 -2.38
CA GLU A 332 -28.86 -1.72 -1.52
C GLU A 332 -27.88 -0.79 -0.78
N LYS A 333 -26.86 -1.36 -0.13
CA LYS A 333 -25.81 -0.58 0.55
C LYS A 333 -25.09 0.34 -0.43
N ARG A 334 -24.74 -0.16 -1.63
CA ARG A 334 -24.13 0.67 -2.68
C ARG A 334 -25.03 1.83 -3.09
N GLN A 335 -26.34 1.62 -3.21
CA GLN A 335 -27.30 2.69 -3.54
C GLN A 335 -27.37 3.74 -2.43
N GLN A 336 -27.40 3.33 -1.17
CA GLN A 336 -27.39 4.25 -0.03
C GLN A 336 -26.08 5.05 0.03
N LEU A 337 -24.93 4.41 -0.17
CA LEU A 337 -23.63 5.08 -0.24
C LEU A 337 -23.54 6.08 -1.39
N ALA A 338 -24.02 5.71 -2.57
CA ALA A 338 -24.04 6.59 -3.74
C ALA A 338 -25.03 7.76 -3.60
N ALA A 339 -25.99 7.67 -2.67
CA ALA A 339 -26.93 8.74 -2.38
C ALA A 339 -26.38 9.79 -1.40
N ILE A 340 -25.22 9.54 -0.77
CA ILE A 340 -24.55 10.54 0.07
C ILE A 340 -24.12 11.71 -0.82
N PRO A 341 -24.43 12.98 -0.46
CA PRO A 341 -24.00 14.14 -1.22
C PRO A 341 -22.48 14.16 -1.43
N ASN A 342 -22.04 14.51 -2.64
CA ASN A 342 -20.63 14.56 -3.04
C ASN A 342 -19.89 13.21 -2.89
N ALA A 343 -20.60 12.09 -2.84
CA ALA A 343 -19.99 10.76 -2.78
C ALA A 343 -19.68 10.17 -4.15
N HIS A 344 -18.53 9.51 -4.22
CA HIS A 344 -17.99 8.85 -5.38
C HIS A 344 -17.71 7.39 -5.00
N LEU A 345 -18.61 6.49 -5.41
CA LEU A 345 -18.50 5.07 -5.15
C LEU A 345 -17.72 4.36 -6.25
N TYR A 346 -16.65 3.67 -5.87
CA TYR A 346 -15.91 2.76 -6.75
C TYR A 346 -16.14 1.31 -6.30
N TRP A 347 -16.78 0.53 -7.16
CA TRP A 347 -17.01 -0.89 -6.96
C TRP A 347 -16.10 -1.71 -7.87
N TYR A 348 -15.22 -2.54 -7.32
CA TYR A 348 -14.19 -3.23 -8.09
C TYR A 348 -14.68 -4.46 -8.86
N GLY A 349 -15.96 -4.81 -8.74
CA GLY A 349 -16.55 -5.95 -9.47
C GLY A 349 -16.06 -7.32 -9.01
N LYS A 350 -15.52 -7.44 -7.80
CA LYS A 350 -15.10 -8.73 -7.23
C LYS A 350 -16.33 -9.56 -6.86
N ALA A 351 -16.41 -10.78 -7.37
CA ALA A 351 -17.59 -11.66 -7.20
C ALA A 351 -17.86 -12.04 -5.74
N GLU A 352 -16.79 -12.26 -4.96
CA GLU A 352 -16.92 -12.79 -3.60
C GLU A 352 -16.48 -11.77 -2.56
N SER A 353 -17.32 -11.57 -1.55
CA SER A 353 -16.93 -11.05 -0.24
C SER A 353 -16.28 -12.14 0.59
N ARG A 354 -15.21 -11.76 1.28
CA ARG A 354 -14.58 -12.50 2.37
C ARG A 354 -13.94 -11.52 3.32
N LEU A 355 -13.69 -11.93 4.56
CA LEU A 355 -13.13 -11.05 5.59
C LEU A 355 -11.86 -10.32 5.10
N GLY A 356 -11.88 -9.00 5.17
CA GLY A 356 -10.77 -8.11 4.81
C GLY A 356 -10.56 -7.88 3.31
N ARG A 357 -11.30 -8.56 2.41
CA ARG A 357 -11.15 -8.32 0.96
C ARG A 357 -11.70 -6.94 0.60
N LYS A 358 -10.87 -6.08 0.02
CA LYS A 358 -11.30 -4.77 -0.51
C LYS A 358 -12.25 -4.95 -1.69
N LEU A 359 -13.53 -4.66 -1.53
CA LEU A 359 -14.58 -4.80 -2.56
C LEU A 359 -14.84 -3.49 -3.31
N GLY A 360 -14.60 -2.37 -2.64
CA GLY A 360 -14.71 -1.03 -3.21
C GLY A 360 -14.15 0.03 -2.25
N HIS A 361 -14.36 1.28 -2.61
CA HIS A 361 -14.20 2.41 -1.70
C HIS A 361 -15.24 3.49 -2.04
N VAL A 362 -15.51 4.37 -1.07
CA VAL A 362 -16.25 5.60 -1.29
C VAL A 362 -15.35 6.77 -0.94
N THR A 363 -15.30 7.76 -1.81
CA THR A 363 -14.71 9.07 -1.53
C THR A 363 -15.81 10.12 -1.44
N VAL A 364 -15.84 10.91 -0.38
CA VAL A 364 -16.74 12.06 -0.25
C VAL A 364 -15.91 13.33 -0.24
N LEU A 365 -16.22 14.24 -1.15
CA LEU A 365 -15.60 15.57 -1.19
C LEU A 365 -16.25 16.47 -0.13
N LEU A 366 -15.40 17.14 0.65
CA LEU A 366 -15.80 17.94 1.80
C LEU A 366 -15.72 19.43 1.46
N GLU A 367 -16.70 20.18 1.97
CA GLU A 367 -16.66 21.64 1.97
C GLU A 367 -15.74 22.17 3.08
N GLU A 368 -15.67 21.43 4.20
CA GLU A 368 -14.75 21.69 5.31
C GLU A 368 -14.09 20.38 5.77
N PRO A 369 -12.75 20.30 5.90
CA PRO A 369 -12.05 19.08 6.34
C PRO A 369 -12.58 18.48 7.65
N GLN A 370 -13.06 19.31 8.56
CA GLN A 370 -13.55 18.93 9.89
C GLN A 370 -14.77 17.98 9.83
N GLN A 371 -15.52 18.00 8.73
CA GLN A 371 -16.68 17.12 8.52
C GLN A 371 -16.29 15.65 8.31
N GLY A 372 -15.01 15.38 8.04
CA GLY A 372 -14.55 14.06 7.58
C GLY A 372 -14.94 12.92 8.51
N ILE A 373 -14.83 13.11 9.83
CA ILE A 373 -15.13 12.04 10.80
C ILE A 373 -16.61 11.68 10.85
N GLU A 374 -17.49 12.67 10.77
CA GLU A 374 -18.94 12.48 10.77
C GLU A 374 -19.38 11.73 9.51
N ILE A 375 -18.82 12.11 8.35
CA ILE A 375 -19.08 11.44 7.07
C ILE A 375 -18.52 10.01 7.06
N ALA A 376 -17.32 9.79 7.58
CA ALA A 376 -16.75 8.45 7.69
C ALA A 376 -17.66 7.54 8.53
N ASN A 377 -18.13 8.02 9.68
CA ASN A 377 -19.03 7.28 10.54
C ASN A 377 -20.38 6.98 9.84
N ALA A 378 -20.92 7.91 9.05
CA ALA A 378 -22.15 7.67 8.29
C ALA A 378 -21.98 6.61 7.19
N ILE A 379 -20.85 6.63 6.47
CA ILE A 379 -20.51 5.59 5.47
C ILE A 379 -20.38 4.23 6.16
N GLU A 380 -19.68 4.19 7.29
CA GLU A 380 -19.49 2.96 8.04
C GLU A 380 -20.77 2.44 8.66
N ALA A 381 -21.69 3.31 9.07
CA ALA A 381 -23.01 2.89 9.51
C ALA A 381 -23.76 2.17 8.38
N ILE A 382 -23.72 2.70 7.15
CA ILE A 382 -24.35 2.01 6.00
C ILE A 382 -23.67 0.67 5.70
N TRP A 383 -22.34 0.60 5.77
CA TRP A 383 -21.60 -0.59 5.34
C TRP A 383 -21.51 -1.68 6.42
N TYR A 384 -21.25 -1.30 7.67
CA TYR A 384 -20.86 -2.20 8.78
C TYR A 384 -21.91 -2.34 9.89
N ASP A 385 -22.95 -1.49 9.98
CA ASP A 385 -23.85 -1.40 11.16
C ASP A 385 -24.77 -2.60 11.37
N ASP A 386 -24.93 -3.48 10.37
CA ASP A 386 -25.62 -4.76 10.62
C ASP A 386 -24.87 -5.64 11.63
N ARG A 387 -23.58 -5.37 11.92
CA ARG A 387 -22.73 -6.18 12.81
C ARG A 387 -21.64 -5.42 13.57
N VAL A 388 -21.97 -4.32 14.24
CA VAL A 388 -21.08 -3.77 15.29
C VAL A 388 -20.70 -4.84 16.33
N ASP A 389 -21.49 -5.90 16.49
CA ASP A 389 -21.25 -6.97 17.46
C ASP A 389 -20.50 -8.22 16.94
N ALA A 390 -20.44 -8.50 15.62
CA ALA A 390 -19.90 -9.79 15.15
C ALA A 390 -18.38 -9.82 14.90
N LEU A 391 -17.74 -8.66 14.72
CA LEU A 391 -16.28 -8.58 14.56
C LEU A 391 -15.52 -8.69 15.90
N ALA A 392 -16.22 -8.57 17.03
CA ALA A 392 -15.66 -8.70 18.37
C ALA A 392 -15.53 -10.17 18.83
N GLU A 393 -16.40 -11.07 18.38
CA GLU A 393 -16.40 -12.48 18.83
C GLU A 393 -15.47 -13.39 18.00
N ASP A 394 -15.30 -13.12 16.70
CA ASP A 394 -14.54 -14.02 15.80
C ASP A 394 -13.01 -13.80 15.80
N ALA A 395 -12.54 -12.69 16.38
CA ALA A 395 -11.11 -12.44 16.57
C ALA A 395 -10.45 -13.43 17.55
N SER A 396 -11.25 -14.12 18.38
CA SER A 396 -10.80 -15.25 19.21
C SER A 396 -10.57 -16.53 18.40
N ALA A 397 -11.13 -16.65 17.20
CA ALA A 397 -11.06 -17.87 16.39
C ALA A 397 -9.89 -17.84 15.39
N LEU A 398 -9.51 -16.65 14.91
CA LEU A 398 -8.38 -16.45 13.97
C LEU A 398 -7.00 -16.31 14.66
N ALA A 399 -6.99 -16.33 16.00
CA ALA A 399 -5.77 -16.40 16.81
C ALA A 399 -5.41 -17.85 17.23
N LYS A 400 -5.89 -18.85 16.49
CA LYS A 400 -5.55 -20.27 16.67
C LYS A 400 -4.77 -20.84 15.50
#